data_AF-A0A7S2VSI5-F1
#
_entry.id   AF-A0A7S2VSI5-F1
#
_cell.length_a   1.000
_cell.length_b   1.000
_cell.length_c   1.000
_cell.angle_alpha   90.00
_cell.angle_beta   90.00
_cell.angle_gamma   90.00
#
_symmetry.space_group_name_H-M   'P 1'
#
loop_
_entity.id
_entity.type
_entity.pdbx_description
1 polymer ?
#
loop_
_entity_poly.entity_id
_entity_poly.type
_entity_poly.pdbx_seq_one_letter_code
_entity_poly.pdbx_strand_id
1 'polypeptide(L)'
;SSLKRKDGTSRFANGKLPRLTWPVAQPVRQTRVESFRHLGEQLWFSMPGFYVWCDSCDNKVQQSMGALQGEPSRPQFAQNQFLCSDCMSNAGGGPNAPFGYPQ
;
A
#
# COMPACT_ATOMS: atom_id res chain seq x y z
N SER A 1 -12.02 9.67 -40.57
CA SER A 1 -12.56 9.80 -39.19
C SER A 1 -11.53 10.53 -38.34
N SER A 2 -11.68 11.85 -38.18
CA SER A 2 -10.72 12.68 -37.43
C SER A 2 -11.49 13.51 -36.42
N LEU A 3 -11.36 13.17 -35.13
CA LEU A 3 -11.94 13.92 -34.02
C LEU A 3 -11.14 15.21 -33.83
N LYS A 4 -11.71 16.33 -34.30
CA LYS A 4 -11.26 17.67 -33.95
C LYS A 4 -11.53 17.93 -32.47
N ARG A 5 -10.45 17.99 -31.67
CA ARG A 5 -10.49 18.50 -30.30
C ARG A 5 -10.90 19.97 -30.35
N LYS A 6 -11.97 20.33 -29.64
CA LYS A 6 -12.37 21.72 -29.40
C LYS A 6 -11.52 22.22 -28.25
N ASP A 7 -10.50 23.01 -28.58
CA ASP A 7 -9.71 23.73 -27.60
C ASP A 7 -10.61 24.76 -26.92
N GLY A 8 -10.84 24.55 -25.62
CA GLY A 8 -11.59 25.44 -24.75
C GLY A 8 -10.78 26.69 -24.47
N THR A 9 -10.72 27.60 -25.44
CA THR A 9 -10.11 28.92 -25.30
C THR A 9 -11.01 29.77 -24.40
N SER A 10 -10.74 29.71 -23.09
CA SER A 10 -11.36 30.55 -22.08
C SER A 10 -11.11 32.02 -22.41
N ARG A 11 -12.19 32.75 -22.71
CA ARG A 11 -12.20 34.19 -22.94
C ARG A 11 -12.02 34.91 -21.60
N PHE A 12 -10.78 35.14 -21.18
CA PHE A 12 -10.48 36.18 -20.20
C PHE A 12 -10.14 37.47 -20.95
N ALA A 13 -11.19 38.19 -21.37
CA ALA A 13 -11.04 39.57 -21.79
C ALA A 13 -10.54 40.40 -20.60
N ASN A 14 -9.43 41.11 -20.77
CA ASN A 14 -8.76 41.98 -19.80
C ASN A 14 -8.04 41.30 -18.62
N GLY A 15 -6.96 40.57 -18.93
CA GLY A 15 -5.60 40.85 -18.39
C GLY A 15 -5.30 40.87 -16.89
N LYS A 16 -6.24 40.57 -15.98
CA LYS A 16 -5.94 40.41 -14.55
C LYS A 16 -6.70 39.21 -14.01
N LEU A 17 -5.96 38.12 -13.74
CA LEU A 17 -6.49 37.02 -12.94
C LEU A 17 -6.89 37.60 -11.57
N PRO A 18 -8.11 37.34 -11.08
CA PRO A 18 -8.52 37.82 -9.77
C PRO A 18 -7.54 37.28 -8.73
N ARG A 19 -7.00 38.19 -7.90
CA ARG A 19 -6.17 37.81 -6.76
C ARG A 19 -7.05 37.06 -5.78
N LEU A 20 -6.71 35.80 -5.50
CA LEU A 20 -7.36 35.02 -4.45
C LEU A 20 -7.23 35.79 -3.12
N THR A 21 -8.36 36.28 -2.63
CA THR A 21 -8.48 36.85 -1.29
C THR A 21 -9.10 35.81 -0.38
N TRP A 22 -8.41 35.48 0.71
CA TRP A 22 -9.02 34.71 1.79
C TRP A 22 -10.04 35.61 2.50
N PRO A 23 -11.32 35.22 2.61
CA PRO A 23 -12.25 35.95 3.45
C PRO A 23 -11.73 35.94 4.88
N VAL A 24 -11.95 37.03 5.62
CA VAL A 24 -11.61 37.13 7.04
C VAL A 24 -12.32 35.97 7.74
N ALA A 25 -11.55 34.94 8.12
CA ALA A 25 -12.09 33.73 8.68
C ALA A 25 -12.81 34.07 10.00
N GLN A 26 -14.11 33.79 10.04
CA GLN A 26 -14.86 33.76 11.30
C GLN A 26 -14.13 32.81 12.26
N PRO A 27 -14.16 33.04 13.59
CA PRO A 27 -13.51 32.15 14.55
C PRO A 27 -14.09 30.74 14.39
N VAL A 28 -13.32 29.87 13.74
CA VAL A 28 -13.66 28.47 13.55
C VAL A 28 -13.54 27.81 14.93
N ARG A 29 -14.51 26.96 15.28
CA ARG A 29 -14.56 26.20 16.55
C ARG A 29 -13.16 25.78 16.99
N GLN A 30 -12.69 26.36 18.09
CA GLN A 30 -11.39 26.04 18.65
C GLN A 30 -11.49 24.69 19.39
N THR A 31 -10.74 23.70 18.94
CA THR A 31 -10.60 22.42 19.62
C THR A 31 -9.20 22.34 20.21
N ARG A 32 -9.10 21.98 21.49
CA ARG A 32 -7.81 21.73 22.13
C ARG A 32 -7.21 20.46 21.55
N VAL A 33 -6.04 20.57 20.93
CA VAL A 33 -5.25 19.42 20.50
C VAL A 33 -4.35 19.02 21.66
N GLU A 34 -4.55 17.81 22.17
CA GLU A 34 -3.71 17.23 23.21
C GLU A 34 -2.66 16.30 22.61
N SER A 35 -1.44 16.37 23.15
CA SER A 35 -0.32 15.55 22.70
C SER A 35 -0.22 14.28 23.54
N PHE A 36 -0.51 13.13 22.93
CA PHE A 36 -0.38 11.82 23.56
C PHE A 36 0.99 11.16 23.33
N ARG A 37 2.04 11.96 23.04
CA ARG A 37 3.41 11.43 22.84
C ARG A 37 3.95 10.65 24.04
N HIS A 38 3.50 10.99 25.25
CA HIS A 38 3.84 10.30 26.48
C HIS A 38 3.32 8.85 26.53
N LEU A 39 2.31 8.51 25.74
CA LEU A 39 1.78 7.15 25.59
C LEU A 39 2.49 6.35 24.50
N GLY A 40 3.61 6.85 23.95
CA GLY A 40 4.33 6.30 22.79
C GLY A 40 4.14 4.80 22.56
N GLU A 41 4.81 3.97 23.36
CA GLU A 41 4.77 2.50 23.22
C GLU A 41 3.41 1.85 23.48
N GLN A 42 2.51 2.52 24.19
CA GLN A 42 1.15 2.02 24.46
C GLN A 42 0.19 2.29 23.31
N LEU A 43 0.46 3.32 22.50
CA LEU A 43 -0.30 3.63 21.29
C LEU A 43 0.10 2.74 20.11
N TRP A 44 1.34 2.27 20.08
CA TRP A 44 1.81 1.35 19.06
C TRP A 44 1.53 -0.08 19.47
N PHE A 45 0.54 -0.71 18.83
CA PHE A 45 0.47 -2.17 18.86
C PHE A 45 1.76 -2.67 18.21
N SER A 46 2.59 -3.42 18.94
CA SER A 46 3.93 -3.79 18.46
C SER A 46 3.89 -4.75 17.26
N MET A 47 2.75 -5.41 17.02
CA MET A 47 2.64 -6.42 15.97
C MET A 47 1.17 -6.66 15.51
N PRO A 48 0.49 -5.66 14.93
CA PRO A 48 -0.88 -5.83 14.47
C PRO A 48 -0.86 -6.77 13.26
N GLY A 49 -1.60 -7.87 13.33
CA GLY A 49 -1.65 -8.84 12.22
C GLY A 49 -0.44 -9.78 12.14
N PHE A 50 0.24 -10.07 13.26
CA PHE A 50 1.35 -11.02 13.33
C PHE A 50 1.06 -12.40 12.73
N TYR A 51 -0.22 -12.77 12.68
CA TYR A 51 -0.65 -14.03 12.11
C TYR A 51 -1.25 -13.82 10.72
N VAL A 52 -0.74 -14.59 9.76
CA VAL A 52 -1.19 -14.64 8.37
C VAL A 52 -1.58 -16.07 8.01
N TRP A 53 -2.41 -16.23 6.98
CA TRP A 53 -2.81 -17.55 6.49
C TRP A 53 -1.83 -18.00 5.41
N CYS A 54 -1.39 -19.24 5.47
CA CYS A 54 -0.62 -19.87 4.40
C CYS A 54 -1.55 -20.28 3.26
N ASP A 55 -1.28 -19.83 2.04
CA ASP A 55 -2.13 -20.13 0.87
C ASP A 55 -2.06 -21.60 0.41
N SER A 56 -1.10 -22.38 0.93
CA SER A 56 -0.95 -23.80 0.57
C SER A 56 -1.58 -24.75 1.58
N CYS A 57 -1.47 -24.48 2.88
CA CYS A 57 -1.95 -25.39 3.93
C CYS A 57 -3.11 -24.82 4.74
N ASP A 58 -3.58 -23.61 4.42
CA ASP A 58 -4.65 -22.88 5.11
C ASP A 58 -4.47 -22.80 6.63
N ASN A 59 -3.23 -22.89 7.11
CA ASN A 59 -2.91 -22.75 8.52
C ASN A 59 -2.59 -21.29 8.84
N LYS A 60 -3.05 -20.85 10.01
CA LYS A 60 -2.71 -19.55 10.56
C LYS A 60 -1.34 -19.61 11.24
N VAL A 61 -0.36 -18.95 10.64
CA VAL A 61 1.04 -18.97 11.09
C VAL A 61 1.53 -17.56 11.36
N GLN A 62 2.62 -17.44 12.11
CA GLN A 62 3.27 -16.15 12.32
C GLN A 62 3.91 -15.68 11.01
N GLN A 63 3.86 -14.38 10.72
CA GLN A 63 4.48 -13.81 9.51
C GLN A 63 5.98 -14.12 9.42
N SER A 64 6.67 -14.21 10.56
CA SER A 64 8.08 -14.59 10.66
C SER A 64 8.36 -16.04 10.28
N MET A 65 7.34 -16.91 10.23
CA MET A 65 7.46 -18.32 9.88
C MET A 65 7.17 -18.60 8.40
N GLY A 66 7.28 -17.59 7.54
CA GLY A 66 7.06 -17.77 6.10
C GLY A 66 7.56 -16.59 5.29
N ALA A 67 7.29 -16.63 4.00
CA ALA A 67 7.66 -15.57 3.08
C ALA A 67 6.60 -15.37 2.00
N LEU A 68 6.45 -14.10 1.60
CA LEU A 68 5.70 -13.74 0.40
C LEU A 68 6.47 -14.18 -0.83
N GLN A 69 5.81 -14.91 -1.72
CA GLN A 69 6.38 -15.40 -2.96
C GLN A 69 6.11 -14.41 -4.08
N GLY A 70 7.09 -14.24 -4.95
CA GLY A 70 6.94 -13.45 -6.17
C GLY A 70 6.14 -14.21 -7.22
N GLU A 71 5.41 -13.47 -8.05
CA GLU A 71 4.68 -14.03 -9.19
C GLU A 71 5.60 -14.10 -10.43
N PRO A 72 5.88 -15.28 -11.02
CA PRO A 72 6.80 -15.44 -12.13
C PRO A 72 6.45 -14.61 -13.38
N SER A 73 5.17 -14.33 -13.60
CA SER A 73 4.68 -13.59 -14.77
C SER A 73 4.54 -12.08 -14.55
N ARG A 74 4.87 -11.56 -13.35
CA ARG A 74 4.64 -10.17 -12.94
C ARG A 74 5.92 -9.49 -12.44
N PRO A 75 5.91 -8.15 -12.27
CA PRO A 75 7.06 -7.43 -11.72
C PRO A 75 7.50 -8.03 -10.38
N GLN A 76 8.79 -7.94 -10.04
CA GLN A 76 9.35 -8.52 -8.80
C GLN A 76 8.69 -8.03 -7.50
N PHE A 77 7.98 -6.89 -7.53
CA PHE A 77 7.21 -6.38 -6.39
C PHE A 77 5.80 -6.97 -6.29
N ALA A 78 5.36 -7.75 -7.27
CA ALA A 78 4.09 -8.47 -7.24
C ALA A 78 4.27 -9.74 -6.40
N GLN A 79 3.96 -9.60 -5.11
CA GLN A 79 3.87 -10.69 -4.16
C GLN A 79 2.42 -11.16 -4.11
N ASN A 80 2.14 -12.35 -4.63
CA ASN A 80 0.76 -12.83 -4.84
C ASN A 80 0.31 -13.89 -3.84
N GLN A 81 1.25 -14.53 -3.13
CA GLN A 81 0.93 -15.59 -2.17
C GLN A 81 1.91 -15.60 -1.00
N PHE A 82 1.46 -16.00 0.18
CA PHE A 82 2.27 -16.25 1.36
C PHE A 82 2.35 -17.75 1.67
N LEU A 83 3.57 -18.27 1.82
CA LEU A 83 3.81 -19.66 2.19
C LEU A 83 4.54 -19.75 3.52
N CYS A 84 4.13 -20.68 4.38
CA CYS A 84 4.87 -21.01 5.60
C CYS A 84 6.18 -21.77 5.28
N SER A 85 7.10 -21.81 6.26
CA SER A 85 8.39 -22.50 6.17
C SER A 85 8.24 -23.94 5.69
N ASP A 86 7.23 -24.65 6.18
CA ASP A 86 7.03 -26.07 5.89
C ASP A 86 6.61 -26.27 4.43
N CYS A 87 5.69 -25.43 3.93
CA CYS A 87 5.25 -25.44 2.54
C CYS A 87 6.36 -25.00 1.58
N MET A 88 7.20 -24.04 1.99
CA MET A 88 8.37 -23.62 1.22
C MET A 88 9.42 -24.72 1.12
N SER A 89 9.73 -25.41 2.23
CA SER A 89 10.66 -26.54 2.23
C SER A 89 10.16 -27.68 1.35
N ASN A 90 8.85 -27.91 1.30
CA ASN A 90 8.26 -28.94 0.45
C ASN A 90 8.23 -28.55 -1.04
N ALA A 91 8.12 -27.25 -1.35
CA ALA A 91 8.16 -26.75 -2.73
C ALA A 91 9.55 -26.87 -3.39
N GLY A 92 10.63 -26.90 -2.59
CA GLY A 92 12.02 -27.03 -3.05
C GLY A 92 12.47 -28.45 -3.42
N GLY A 93 11.62 -29.47 -3.30
CA GLY A 93 12.01 -30.88 -3.43
C GLY A 93 11.27 -31.70 -4.49
N GLY A 94 10.44 -31.09 -5.32
CA GLY A 94 9.69 -31.79 -6.38
C GLY A 94 10.38 -31.71 -7.75
N PRO A 95 10.35 -32.77 -8.59
CA PRO A 95 11.00 -32.80 -9.92
C PRO A 95 10.37 -31.86 -10.99
N ASN A 96 9.49 -30.93 -10.58
CA ASN A 96 8.75 -30.01 -11.46
C ASN A 96 8.73 -28.56 -10.94
N ALA A 97 9.77 -28.11 -10.24
CA ALA A 97 9.93 -26.68 -9.94
C ALA A 97 10.46 -25.94 -11.20
N PRO A 98 9.72 -24.98 -11.80
CA PRO A 98 10.10 -24.43 -13.09
C PRO A 98 11.34 -23.53 -13.05
N PHE A 99 11.69 -22.87 -11.95
CA PHE A 99 12.90 -22.05 -11.90
C PHE A 99 13.46 -21.99 -10.49
N GLY A 100 14.74 -22.40 -10.35
CA GLY A 100 15.50 -22.31 -9.12
C GLY A 100 15.69 -20.86 -8.69
N TYR A 101 15.47 -20.60 -7.41
CA TYR A 101 15.99 -19.41 -6.76
C TYR A 101 17.49 -19.64 -6.53
N PRO A 102 18.39 -18.77 -7.04
CA PRO A 102 19.78 -18.82 -6.65
C PRO A 102 19.90 -18.50 -5.15
N GLN A 103 20.72 -19.29 -4.47
CA GLN A 103 21.18 -19.08 -3.09
C GLN A 103 21.99 -17.79 -2.98
#